data_AF-A0A9N9D5C5-F1
#
_entry.id   AF-A0A9N9D5C5-F1
#
_cell.length_a   1.000
_cell.length_b   1.000
_cell.length_c   1.000
_cell.angle_alpha   90.00
_cell.angle_beta   90.00
_cell.angle_gamma   90.00
#
_symmetry.space_group_name_H-M   'P 1'
#
loop_
_entity.id
_entity.type
_entity.pdbx_description
1 polymer ?
#
loop_
_entity_poly.entity_id
_entity_poly.type
_entity_poly.pdbx_seq_one_letter_code
_entity_poly.pdbx_strand_id
1 'polypeptide(L)'
;MYKINLSLLWFFITIIGFISKQIIALDCRDYTDPLSYKSTKVKCDIVKNEDYDKITANSTEFLSPSEAFVIDFTCGSSDTTLCEKAKNAFISAGQRIASVIRFNTPIRVNASFAALSANTLGSAKPARTIPLQDQDGIIRLYPQALVKQMQFPSHPEFSTYDITALFSSTADVFFKEDVTIQTNQYDFEYIVTHEYIHGLGFISYWREWFVPDFPDLTPYPEFLVDNTDPSKPITYTGFTETAFDRYMVLNTTDKIKMTTLAQQINKFAPIGKKFPSLISFEESFLDSRQSYIAENLSYAAINPYSMDFVTNDSTPVILETKIIPFNPGSSVTHVDTLYMNTSDFLMVYVAQPGITLDDIIIKNGNASGGAIGPYLTKVLETLGYTTANNLSPYRPTLPKSGSNNISPSLSMAISLIITITLSQYFNIF
;
A
#
# COMPACT_ATOMS: atom_id res chain seq x y z
N MET A 1 50.14 -41.77 9.18
CA MET A 1 48.72 -42.19 9.12
C MET A 1 47.96 -41.27 10.09
N TYR A 2 47.48 -40.11 9.61
CA TYR A 2 46.83 -39.11 10.47
C TYR A 2 45.35 -39.45 10.62
N LYS A 3 44.90 -39.66 11.86
CA LYS A 3 43.47 -39.77 12.19
C LYS A 3 42.87 -38.37 12.13
N ILE A 4 42.18 -38.07 11.02
CA ILE A 4 41.25 -36.93 10.96
C ILE A 4 40.16 -37.22 12.00
N ASN A 5 40.00 -36.32 12.97
CA ASN A 5 39.00 -36.47 14.02
C ASN A 5 37.62 -36.15 13.41
N LEU A 6 36.92 -37.19 12.94
CA LEU A 6 35.63 -37.10 12.25
C LEU A 6 34.56 -36.32 13.04
N SER A 7 34.70 -36.23 14.37
CA SER A 7 33.78 -35.49 15.24
C SER A 7 33.85 -33.96 15.07
N LEU A 8 35.04 -33.41 14.79
CA LEU A 8 35.21 -31.98 14.53
C LEU A 8 34.64 -31.58 13.16
N LEU A 9 34.75 -32.46 12.17
CA LEU A 9 34.17 -32.25 10.84
C LEU A 9 32.63 -32.25 10.91
N TRP A 10 32.04 -33.16 11.69
CA TRP A 10 30.59 -33.17 11.95
C TRP A 10 30.13 -31.93 12.71
N PHE A 11 30.89 -31.46 13.71
CA PHE A 11 30.56 -30.24 14.46
C PHE A 11 30.54 -28.98 13.55
N PHE A 12 31.49 -28.86 12.63
CA PHE A 12 31.51 -27.78 11.63
C PHE A 12 30.38 -27.92 10.60
N ILE A 13 30.04 -29.13 10.16
CA ILE A 13 28.90 -29.35 9.25
C ILE A 13 27.56 -29.03 9.94
N THR A 14 27.41 -29.33 11.24
CA THR A 14 26.22 -28.94 12.00
C THR A 14 26.15 -27.43 12.25
N ILE A 15 27.27 -26.75 12.47
CA ILE A 15 27.30 -25.28 12.61
C ILE A 15 27.01 -24.60 11.26
N ILE A 16 27.55 -25.10 10.14
CA ILE A 16 27.22 -24.59 8.79
C ILE A 16 25.76 -24.90 8.42
N GLY A 17 25.24 -26.05 8.85
CA GLY A 17 23.83 -26.42 8.75
C GLY A 17 22.89 -25.53 9.57
N PHE A 18 23.34 -25.03 10.73
CA PHE A 18 22.60 -24.06 11.54
C PHE A 18 22.77 -22.60 11.07
N ILE A 19 23.90 -22.24 10.43
CA ILE A 19 24.18 -20.88 9.95
C ILE A 19 23.48 -20.55 8.61
N SER A 20 22.96 -21.54 7.87
CA SER A 20 22.42 -21.33 6.52
C SER A 20 20.90 -21.08 6.42
N LYS A 21 20.15 -21.08 7.53
CA LYS A 21 18.80 -20.48 7.55
C LYS A 21 18.91 -19.00 7.91
N GLN A 22 19.59 -18.23 7.06
CA GLN A 22 19.40 -16.79 7.08
C GLN A 22 18.00 -16.55 6.50
N ILE A 23 17.00 -16.49 7.39
CA ILE A 23 15.65 -16.11 7.03
C ILE A 23 15.77 -14.71 6.42
N ILE A 24 15.49 -14.61 5.12
CA ILE A 24 15.41 -13.33 4.45
C ILE A 24 14.17 -12.66 5.04
N ALA A 25 14.36 -11.56 5.75
CA ALA A 25 13.28 -10.75 6.30
C ALA A 25 13.17 -9.48 5.48
N LEU A 26 11.95 -9.13 5.06
CA LEU A 26 11.67 -7.83 4.45
C LEU A 26 11.25 -6.82 5.52
N ASP A 27 11.39 -5.53 5.20
CA ASP A 27 10.88 -4.43 6.02
C ASP A 27 9.48 -4.05 5.50
N CYS A 28 8.45 -4.66 6.07
CA CYS A 28 7.05 -4.28 5.82
C CYS A 28 6.68 -3.03 6.62
N ARG A 29 5.54 -2.42 6.29
CA ARG A 29 4.98 -1.28 7.04
C ARG A 29 3.59 -1.58 7.56
N ASP A 30 3.39 -1.41 8.85
CA ASP A 30 2.09 -1.52 9.51
C ASP A 30 1.48 -0.15 9.77
N TYR A 31 0.18 -0.06 9.51
CA TYR A 31 -0.65 1.12 9.70
C TYR A 31 -1.73 0.76 10.71
N THR A 32 -1.64 1.33 11.91
CA THR A 32 -2.57 1.04 13.01
C THR A 32 -3.68 2.08 13.16
N ASP A 33 -3.49 3.27 12.59
CA ASP A 33 -4.45 4.37 12.64
C ASP A 33 -4.91 4.74 11.22
N PRO A 34 -6.19 4.48 10.86
CA PRO A 34 -6.76 4.87 9.58
C PRO A 34 -6.71 6.38 9.32
N LEU A 35 -6.60 7.23 10.33
CA LEU A 35 -6.55 8.69 10.17
C LEU A 35 -5.12 9.24 10.06
N SER A 36 -4.09 8.45 10.38
CA SER A 36 -2.70 8.89 10.36
C SER A 36 -1.90 8.35 9.17
N TYR A 37 -1.07 9.18 8.53
CA TYR A 37 -0.12 8.71 7.51
C TYR A 37 1.12 8.02 8.09
N LYS A 38 1.25 8.03 9.43
CA LYS A 38 2.36 7.35 10.10
C LYS A 38 2.20 5.84 9.95
N SER A 39 3.34 5.19 9.73
CA SER A 39 3.46 3.74 9.73
C SER A 39 4.65 3.33 10.56
N THR A 40 4.67 2.05 10.92
CA THR A 40 5.77 1.44 11.66
C THR A 40 6.41 0.35 10.79
N LYS A 41 7.73 0.38 10.66
CA LYS A 41 8.52 -0.67 10.05
C LYS A 41 8.49 -1.91 10.93
N VAL A 42 8.14 -3.02 10.32
CA VAL A 42 8.08 -4.33 10.96
C VAL A 42 8.81 -5.34 10.10
N LYS A 43 9.52 -6.27 10.74
CA LYS A 43 10.10 -7.41 10.02
C LYS A 43 8.99 -8.36 9.62
N CYS A 44 8.97 -8.74 8.35
CA CYS A 44 8.09 -9.76 7.81
C CYS A 44 8.95 -10.84 7.16
N ASP A 45 9.13 -11.94 7.87
CA ASP A 45 9.98 -13.05 7.46
C ASP A 45 9.41 -13.75 6.22
N ILE A 46 10.26 -14.20 5.31
CA ILE A 46 9.79 -15.01 4.18
C ILE A 46 9.40 -16.40 4.69
N VAL A 47 8.11 -16.72 4.57
CA VAL A 47 7.52 -18.01 4.92
C VAL A 47 7.13 -18.79 3.66
N LYS A 48 7.08 -20.12 3.76
CA LYS A 48 6.55 -20.97 2.70
C LYS A 48 5.03 -20.90 2.70
N ASN A 49 4.44 -20.88 1.51
CA ASN A 49 3.01 -21.03 1.37
C ASN A 49 2.66 -22.52 1.45
N GLU A 50 2.16 -22.97 2.61
CA GLU A 50 1.85 -24.37 2.87
C GLU A 50 0.76 -24.93 1.96
N ASP A 51 -0.10 -24.07 1.40
CA ASP A 51 -1.17 -24.46 0.49
C ASP A 51 -0.77 -24.34 -1.00
N TYR A 52 0.46 -23.92 -1.32
CA TYR A 52 0.87 -23.69 -2.70
C TYR A 52 0.75 -24.93 -3.60
N ASP A 53 1.15 -26.10 -3.11
CA ASP A 53 1.05 -27.35 -3.87
C ASP A 53 -0.42 -27.77 -4.07
N LYS A 54 -1.33 -27.42 -3.15
CA LYS A 54 -2.77 -27.65 -3.31
C LYS A 54 -3.38 -26.69 -4.33
N ILE A 55 -3.00 -25.42 -4.28
CA ILE A 55 -3.43 -24.35 -5.19
C ILE A 55 -2.98 -24.61 -6.63
N THR A 56 -1.81 -25.23 -6.83
CA THR A 56 -1.31 -25.54 -8.17
C THR A 56 -1.91 -26.84 -8.75
N ALA A 57 -2.36 -27.76 -7.90
CA ALA A 57 -2.99 -29.01 -8.31
C ALA A 57 -4.49 -28.88 -8.62
N ASN A 58 -5.22 -28.03 -7.91
CA ASN A 58 -6.62 -27.69 -8.16
C ASN A 58 -6.69 -26.29 -8.76
N SER A 59 -7.38 -26.11 -9.89
CA SER A 59 -7.61 -24.77 -10.48
C SER A 59 -8.00 -23.75 -9.40
N THR A 60 -7.39 -22.57 -9.41
CA THR A 60 -7.60 -21.52 -8.40
C THR A 60 -9.09 -21.31 -8.11
N GLU A 61 -9.55 -21.78 -6.96
CA GLU A 61 -10.93 -21.60 -6.54
C GLU A 61 -11.07 -20.20 -5.95
N PHE A 62 -12.00 -19.42 -6.50
CA PHE A 62 -12.33 -18.10 -6.00
C PHE A 62 -13.44 -18.20 -4.96
N LEU A 63 -13.33 -17.40 -3.91
CA LEU A 63 -14.33 -17.32 -2.85
C LEU A 63 -15.64 -16.76 -3.39
N SER A 64 -16.75 -17.16 -2.78
CA SER A 64 -18.02 -16.46 -3.00
C SER A 64 -17.95 -15.02 -2.45
N PRO A 65 -18.76 -14.08 -2.96
CA PRO A 65 -18.77 -12.71 -2.45
C PRO A 65 -19.00 -12.60 -0.93
N SER A 66 -19.79 -13.52 -0.36
CA SER A 66 -20.07 -13.60 1.08
C SER A 66 -18.88 -14.04 1.94
N GLU A 67 -17.86 -14.67 1.36
CA GLU A 67 -16.68 -15.20 2.07
C GLU A 67 -15.42 -14.36 1.83
N ALA A 68 -15.46 -13.45 0.85
CA ALA A 68 -14.31 -12.67 0.43
C ALA A 68 -13.84 -11.66 1.49
N PHE A 69 -14.76 -11.12 2.30
CA PHE A 69 -14.45 -10.16 3.36
C PHE A 69 -14.84 -10.70 4.73
N VAL A 70 -13.89 -10.70 5.66
CA VAL A 70 -14.10 -11.08 7.06
C VAL A 70 -13.94 -9.83 7.92
N ILE A 71 -15.05 -9.35 8.48
CA ILE A 71 -15.09 -8.10 9.24
C ILE A 71 -14.94 -8.38 10.73
N ASP A 72 -13.84 -7.92 11.31
CA ASP A 72 -13.68 -7.79 12.75
C ASP A 72 -14.18 -6.40 13.17
N PHE A 73 -15.37 -6.36 13.76
CA PHE A 73 -16.13 -5.12 13.94
C PHE A 73 -16.16 -4.68 15.41
N THR A 74 -15.72 -3.46 15.66
CA THR A 74 -15.83 -2.78 16.95
C THR A 74 -16.76 -1.58 16.84
N CYS A 75 -17.78 -1.51 17.71
CA CYS A 75 -18.69 -0.37 17.78
C CYS A 75 -18.46 0.41 19.08
N GLY A 76 -18.22 1.72 18.96
CA GLY A 76 -18.07 2.65 20.08
C GLY A 76 -19.39 3.30 20.53
N SER A 77 -20.51 3.02 19.86
CA SER A 77 -21.85 3.48 20.26
C SER A 77 -22.50 2.50 21.24
N SER A 78 -23.33 3.01 22.15
CA SER A 78 -24.19 2.18 23.01
C SER A 78 -25.49 1.76 22.32
N ASP A 79 -25.84 2.35 21.17
CA ASP A 79 -27.01 1.97 20.39
C ASP A 79 -26.71 0.71 19.56
N THR A 80 -27.22 -0.43 20.03
CA THR A 80 -27.02 -1.74 19.39
C THR A 80 -27.66 -1.84 18.01
N THR A 81 -28.76 -1.10 17.77
CA THR A 81 -29.44 -1.12 16.46
C THR A 81 -28.60 -0.37 15.44
N LEU A 82 -28.07 0.78 15.83
CA LEU A 82 -27.13 1.54 15.01
C LEU A 82 -25.86 0.73 14.71
N CYS A 83 -25.29 0.06 15.72
CA CYS A 83 -24.11 -0.80 15.53
C CYS A 83 -24.37 -1.94 14.54
N GLU A 84 -25.55 -2.58 14.58
CA GLU A 84 -25.88 -3.66 13.66
C GLU A 84 -26.03 -3.16 12.22
N LYS A 85 -26.69 -2.01 12.02
CA LYS A 85 -26.78 -1.35 10.70
C LYS A 85 -25.40 -1.02 10.14
N ALA A 86 -24.52 -0.46 10.96
CA ALA A 86 -23.14 -0.16 10.57
C ALA A 86 -22.39 -1.44 10.17
N LYS A 87 -22.47 -2.49 10.99
CA LYS A 87 -21.87 -3.80 10.69
C LYS A 87 -22.37 -4.39 9.37
N ASN A 88 -23.68 -4.33 9.12
CA ASN A 88 -24.29 -4.82 7.88
C ASN A 88 -23.77 -4.06 6.66
N ALA A 89 -23.62 -2.74 6.76
CA ALA A 89 -23.03 -1.94 5.68
C ALA A 89 -21.57 -2.32 5.39
N PHE A 90 -20.75 -2.62 6.41
CA PHE A 90 -19.39 -3.16 6.21
C PHE A 90 -19.39 -4.49 5.44
N ILE A 91 -20.29 -5.40 5.82
CA ILE A 91 -20.45 -6.70 5.13
C ILE A 91 -20.92 -6.49 3.69
N SER A 92 -21.94 -5.65 3.49
CA SER A 92 -22.54 -5.35 2.18
C SER A 92 -21.51 -4.72 1.22
N ALA A 93 -20.71 -3.75 1.70
CA ALA A 93 -19.64 -3.13 0.93
C ALA A 93 -18.59 -4.17 0.48
N GLY A 94 -18.16 -5.07 1.36
CA GLY A 94 -17.25 -6.16 1.02
C GLY A 94 -17.81 -7.10 -0.05
N GLN A 95 -19.08 -7.50 0.09
CA GLN A 95 -19.78 -8.33 -0.90
C GLN A 95 -19.92 -7.63 -2.26
N ARG A 96 -20.22 -6.33 -2.26
CA ARG A 96 -20.30 -5.51 -3.47
C ARG A 96 -18.98 -5.50 -4.23
N ILE A 97 -17.87 -5.27 -3.54
CA ILE A 97 -16.53 -5.31 -4.15
C ILE A 97 -16.23 -6.71 -4.69
N ALA A 98 -16.51 -7.76 -3.91
CA ALA A 98 -16.26 -9.15 -4.29
C ALA A 98 -17.18 -9.68 -5.40
N SER A 99 -18.24 -8.95 -5.76
CA SER A 99 -19.05 -9.25 -6.95
C SER A 99 -18.31 -8.91 -8.27
N VAL A 100 -17.28 -8.05 -8.19
CA VAL A 100 -16.48 -7.61 -9.34
C VAL A 100 -15.06 -8.19 -9.30
N ILE A 101 -14.44 -8.18 -8.12
CA ILE A 101 -13.10 -8.68 -7.88
C ILE A 101 -13.16 -10.12 -7.38
N ARG A 102 -12.34 -10.99 -7.97
CA ARG A 102 -12.24 -12.39 -7.57
C ARG A 102 -11.10 -12.57 -6.56
N PHE A 103 -11.47 -12.86 -5.32
CA PHE A 103 -10.54 -13.15 -4.24
C PHE A 103 -10.37 -14.66 -4.10
N ASN A 104 -9.12 -15.12 -3.92
CA ASN A 104 -8.82 -16.50 -3.59
C ASN A 104 -8.46 -16.67 -2.10
N THR A 105 -8.22 -15.56 -1.41
CA THR A 105 -7.89 -15.53 0.02
C THR A 105 -8.72 -14.42 0.69
N PRO A 106 -9.38 -14.68 1.84
CA PRO A 106 -10.22 -13.67 2.47
C PRO A 106 -9.44 -12.41 2.86
N ILE A 107 -10.09 -11.26 2.66
CA ILE A 107 -9.67 -9.93 3.13
C ILE A 107 -10.18 -9.73 4.55
N ARG A 108 -9.26 -9.65 5.51
CA ARG A 108 -9.58 -9.41 6.92
C ARG A 108 -9.56 -7.92 7.19
N VAL A 109 -10.67 -7.38 7.68
CA VAL A 109 -10.82 -5.95 7.96
C VAL A 109 -10.93 -5.74 9.47
N ASN A 110 -10.08 -4.89 10.02
CA ASN A 110 -10.28 -4.31 11.36
C ASN A 110 -11.11 -3.03 11.21
N ALA A 111 -12.42 -3.12 11.45
CA ALA A 111 -13.37 -2.04 11.25
C ALA A 111 -13.87 -1.50 12.60
N SER A 112 -13.77 -0.18 12.78
CA SER A 112 -14.29 0.52 13.94
C SER A 112 -15.35 1.56 13.54
N PHE A 113 -16.42 1.64 14.31
CA PHE A 113 -17.45 2.67 14.19
C PHE A 113 -17.55 3.45 15.49
N ALA A 114 -16.97 4.65 15.55
CA ALA A 114 -16.79 5.41 16.77
C ALA A 114 -16.86 6.92 16.51
N ALA A 115 -16.99 7.73 17.55
CA ALA A 115 -17.07 9.18 17.40
C ALA A 115 -15.77 9.75 16.79
N LEU A 116 -15.90 10.55 15.74
CA LEU A 116 -14.80 11.23 15.05
C LEU A 116 -14.96 12.75 15.12
N SER A 117 -13.92 13.48 14.71
CA SER A 117 -13.98 14.93 14.52
C SER A 117 -15.08 15.32 13.54
N ALA A 118 -15.63 16.53 13.71
CA ALA A 118 -16.58 17.10 12.77
C ALA A 118 -16.01 17.06 11.34
N ASN A 119 -16.84 16.70 10.36
CA ASN A 119 -16.53 16.56 8.93
C ASN A 119 -15.71 15.32 8.52
N THR A 120 -15.33 14.43 9.43
CA THR A 120 -14.74 13.13 9.08
C THR A 120 -15.84 12.07 9.03
N LEU A 121 -16.14 11.55 7.83
CA LEU A 121 -17.13 10.47 7.66
C LEU A 121 -16.54 9.09 7.95
N GLY A 122 -15.30 8.89 7.49
CA GLY A 122 -14.52 7.70 7.77
C GLY A 122 -13.17 7.77 7.08
N SER A 123 -12.37 6.74 7.29
CA SER A 123 -11.15 6.48 6.53
C SER A 123 -10.80 5.01 6.58
N ALA A 124 -10.28 4.47 5.48
CA ALA A 124 -9.60 3.18 5.48
C ALA A 124 -8.34 3.19 4.63
N LYS A 125 -7.44 2.26 4.94
CA LYS A 125 -6.16 2.07 4.24
C LYS A 125 -5.66 0.65 4.41
N PRO A 126 -4.62 0.25 3.65
CA PRO A 126 -3.95 -1.02 3.89
C PRO A 126 -3.44 -1.07 5.33
N ALA A 127 -3.78 -2.12 6.08
CA ALA A 127 -3.25 -2.31 7.44
C ALA A 127 -1.76 -2.70 7.41
N ARG A 128 -1.32 -3.37 6.34
CA ARG A 128 0.09 -3.63 6.04
C ARG A 128 0.39 -3.34 4.57
N THR A 129 1.56 -2.76 4.30
CA THR A 129 2.18 -2.75 2.98
C THR A 129 3.47 -3.55 2.97
N ILE A 130 3.76 -4.18 1.83
CA ILE A 130 4.82 -5.16 1.63
C ILE A 130 5.69 -4.71 0.46
N PRO A 131 7.02 -4.61 0.63
CA PRO A 131 7.91 -4.24 -0.46
C PRO A 131 8.06 -5.38 -1.47
N LEU A 132 7.66 -5.14 -2.72
CA LEU A 132 7.85 -6.06 -3.84
C LEU A 132 8.61 -5.38 -4.97
N GLN A 133 9.36 -6.16 -5.74
CA GLN A 133 10.15 -5.69 -6.87
C GLN A 133 9.38 -5.86 -8.18
N ASP A 134 9.14 -4.74 -8.85
CA ASP A 134 8.53 -4.68 -10.16
C ASP A 134 9.50 -5.09 -11.28
N GLN A 135 8.97 -5.28 -12.49
CA GLN A 135 9.76 -5.66 -13.68
C GLN A 135 10.76 -4.58 -14.11
N ASP A 136 10.53 -3.32 -13.72
CA ASP A 136 11.48 -2.21 -13.91
C ASP A 136 12.62 -2.22 -12.88
N GLY A 137 12.65 -3.21 -11.98
CA GLY A 137 13.66 -3.37 -10.94
C GLY A 137 13.43 -2.51 -9.70
N ILE A 138 12.37 -1.69 -9.67
CA ILE A 138 12.07 -0.79 -8.57
C ILE A 138 11.26 -1.52 -7.50
N ILE A 139 11.60 -1.28 -6.24
CA ILE A 139 10.86 -1.82 -5.10
C ILE A 139 9.76 -0.82 -4.73
N ARG A 140 8.52 -1.30 -4.64
CA ARG A 140 7.34 -0.50 -4.28
C ARG A 140 6.54 -1.16 -3.17
N LEU A 141 5.76 -0.36 -2.46
CA LEU A 141 4.87 -0.83 -1.40
C LEU A 141 3.54 -1.31 -1.99
N TYR A 142 3.26 -2.61 -1.81
CA TYR A 142 2.01 -3.25 -2.21
C TYR A 142 1.13 -3.49 -0.99
N PRO A 143 -0.19 -3.24 -1.05
CA PRO A 143 -1.09 -3.54 0.06
C PRO A 143 -1.15 -5.06 0.28
N GLN A 144 -1.11 -5.50 1.55
CA GLN A 144 -1.18 -6.93 1.89
C GLN A 144 -2.41 -7.61 1.29
N ALA A 145 -3.55 -6.89 1.25
CA ALA A 145 -4.80 -7.34 0.64
C ALA A 145 -4.59 -7.88 -0.79
N LEU A 146 -3.75 -7.21 -1.58
CA LEU A 146 -3.38 -7.58 -2.94
C LEU A 146 -2.34 -8.70 -2.97
N VAL A 147 -1.28 -8.59 -2.15
CA VAL A 147 -0.16 -9.56 -2.15
C VAL A 147 -0.64 -10.98 -1.85
N LYS A 148 -1.60 -11.14 -0.93
CA LYS A 148 -2.21 -12.45 -0.62
C LYS A 148 -2.88 -13.10 -1.83
N GLN A 149 -3.48 -12.31 -2.72
CA GLN A 149 -4.15 -12.84 -3.91
C GLN A 149 -3.16 -13.38 -4.96
N MET A 150 -1.89 -13.02 -4.86
CA MET A 150 -0.84 -13.46 -5.79
C MET A 150 -0.36 -14.90 -5.50
N GLN A 151 -0.67 -15.45 -4.33
CA GLN A 151 -0.39 -16.85 -3.93
C GLN A 151 1.04 -17.30 -4.29
N PHE A 152 2.04 -16.50 -3.91
CA PHE A 152 3.44 -16.87 -4.15
C PHE A 152 3.80 -18.21 -3.46
N PRO A 153 4.73 -19.01 -4.01
CA PRO A 153 5.22 -20.22 -3.33
C PRO A 153 5.89 -19.93 -1.98
N SER A 154 6.44 -18.73 -1.85
CA SER A 154 6.91 -18.18 -0.58
C SER A 154 6.54 -16.70 -0.57
N HIS A 155 6.16 -16.18 0.57
CA HIS A 155 5.71 -14.80 0.72
C HIS A 155 6.19 -14.22 2.05
N PRO A 156 6.20 -12.90 2.21
CA PRO A 156 6.44 -12.27 3.50
C PRO A 156 5.31 -12.63 4.45
N GLU A 157 5.62 -12.85 5.71
CA GLU A 157 4.64 -13.13 6.75
C GLU A 157 3.58 -12.02 6.80
N PHE A 158 2.32 -12.43 6.73
CA PHE A 158 1.19 -11.52 6.75
C PHE A 158 0.80 -11.14 8.18
N SER A 159 0.35 -9.91 8.39
CA SER A 159 -0.33 -9.53 9.63
C SER A 159 -1.77 -10.06 9.63
N THR A 160 -2.41 -9.98 10.79
CA THR A 160 -3.82 -10.41 10.98
C THR A 160 -4.79 -9.70 10.06
N TYR A 161 -4.60 -8.40 9.81
CA TYR A 161 -5.56 -7.57 9.08
C TYR A 161 -4.94 -7.05 7.78
N ASP A 162 -5.77 -7.02 6.74
CA ASP A 162 -5.42 -6.51 5.42
C ASP A 162 -5.81 -5.03 5.26
N ILE A 163 -6.94 -4.65 5.87
CA ILE A 163 -7.48 -3.28 5.88
C ILE A 163 -7.74 -2.86 7.32
N THR A 164 -7.40 -1.61 7.64
CA THR A 164 -7.83 -0.93 8.87
C THR A 164 -8.76 0.21 8.50
N ALA A 165 -9.87 0.31 9.22
CA ALA A 165 -11.02 1.15 8.86
C ALA A 165 -11.61 1.80 10.13
N LEU A 166 -11.87 3.10 10.08
CA LEU A 166 -12.50 3.85 11.16
C LEU A 166 -13.54 4.81 10.60
N PHE A 167 -14.78 4.70 11.06
CA PHE A 167 -15.93 5.44 10.57
C PHE A 167 -16.66 6.15 11.69
N SER A 168 -17.24 7.30 11.36
CA SER A 168 -17.88 8.19 12.33
C SER A 168 -19.23 7.67 12.78
N SER A 169 -19.36 7.41 14.09
CA SER A 169 -20.65 7.09 14.72
C SER A 169 -21.52 8.30 15.02
N THR A 170 -21.02 9.51 14.73
CA THR A 170 -21.70 10.78 14.99
C THR A 170 -22.04 11.54 13.70
N ALA A 171 -21.65 11.01 12.54
CA ALA A 171 -22.04 11.57 11.25
C ALA A 171 -23.52 11.30 10.96
N ASP A 172 -24.18 12.24 10.28
CA ASP A 172 -25.56 12.07 9.81
C ASP A 172 -25.55 11.22 8.54
N VAL A 173 -25.72 9.90 8.71
CA VAL A 173 -25.64 8.91 7.64
C VAL A 173 -26.92 8.11 7.54
N PHE A 174 -27.22 7.66 6.33
CA PHE A 174 -28.31 6.77 5.99
C PHE A 174 -27.81 5.32 5.95
N PHE A 175 -28.58 4.42 6.55
CA PHE A 175 -28.38 2.97 6.41
C PHE A 175 -29.47 2.37 5.52
N LYS A 176 -29.16 1.28 4.83
CA LYS A 176 -30.09 0.61 3.90
C LYS A 176 -31.38 0.14 4.58
N GLU A 177 -31.32 -0.14 5.88
CA GLU A 177 -32.46 -0.52 6.70
C GLU A 177 -33.35 0.67 7.14
N ASP A 178 -32.96 1.91 6.84
CA ASP A 178 -33.78 3.10 7.09
C ASP A 178 -34.84 3.30 5.99
N VAL A 179 -35.85 4.12 6.28
CA VAL A 179 -37.02 4.30 5.39
C VAL A 179 -36.65 5.08 4.13
N THR A 180 -36.00 6.23 4.27
CA THR A 180 -35.66 7.12 3.15
C THR A 180 -34.51 8.04 3.56
N ILE A 181 -33.52 8.14 2.67
CA ILE A 181 -32.38 9.05 2.83
C ILE A 181 -32.84 10.52 2.82
N GLN A 182 -32.38 11.30 3.80
CA GLN A 182 -32.62 12.74 3.85
C GLN A 182 -31.61 13.51 3.00
N THR A 183 -31.95 14.73 2.55
CA THR A 183 -31.14 15.52 1.60
C THR A 183 -29.70 15.79 2.04
N ASN A 184 -29.43 15.77 3.34
CA ASN A 184 -28.10 16.04 3.91
C ASN A 184 -27.38 14.78 4.39
N GLN A 185 -28.04 13.62 4.33
CA GLN A 185 -27.45 12.36 4.76
C GLN A 185 -26.60 11.76 3.65
N TYR A 186 -25.51 11.12 4.06
CA TYR A 186 -24.69 10.30 3.16
C TYR A 186 -25.06 8.83 3.32
N ASP A 187 -25.16 8.09 2.22
CA ASP A 187 -25.31 6.64 2.27
C ASP A 187 -24.06 6.01 2.91
N PHE A 188 -24.23 5.27 4.00
CA PHE A 188 -23.11 4.71 4.75
C PHE A 188 -22.38 3.60 3.98
N GLU A 189 -23.10 2.76 3.21
CA GLU A 189 -22.48 1.73 2.38
C GLU A 189 -21.65 2.36 1.25
N TYR A 190 -22.08 3.50 0.70
CA TYR A 190 -21.29 4.26 -0.27
C TYR A 190 -19.93 4.67 0.32
N ILE A 191 -19.92 5.28 1.51
CA ILE A 191 -18.68 5.71 2.16
C ILE A 191 -17.80 4.50 2.47
N VAL A 192 -18.37 3.42 3.01
CA VAL A 192 -17.59 2.22 3.33
C VAL A 192 -16.99 1.57 2.09
N THR A 193 -17.76 1.48 1.00
CA THR A 193 -17.28 0.93 -0.27
C THR A 193 -16.12 1.77 -0.82
N HIS A 194 -16.24 3.10 -0.79
CA HIS A 194 -15.18 4.03 -1.21
C HIS A 194 -13.87 3.78 -0.44
N GLU A 195 -13.95 3.79 0.88
CA GLU A 195 -12.78 3.64 1.74
C GLU A 195 -12.15 2.24 1.62
N TYR A 196 -12.95 1.19 1.44
CA TYR A 196 -12.41 -0.16 1.20
C TYR A 196 -11.56 -0.21 -0.07
N ILE A 197 -11.89 0.57 -1.12
CA ILE A 197 -11.07 0.68 -2.33
C ILE A 197 -9.71 1.32 -2.04
N HIS A 198 -9.63 2.32 -1.14
CA HIS A 198 -8.35 2.81 -0.61
C HIS A 198 -7.59 1.69 0.12
N GLY A 199 -8.28 0.92 0.97
CA GLY A 199 -7.74 -0.25 1.65
C GLY A 199 -7.15 -1.32 0.71
N LEU A 200 -7.74 -1.46 -0.49
CA LEU A 200 -7.27 -2.36 -1.52
C LEU A 200 -6.10 -1.80 -2.35
N GLY A 201 -5.73 -0.53 -2.20
CA GLY A 201 -4.54 0.06 -2.81
C GLY A 201 -4.76 1.13 -3.86
N PHE A 202 -5.99 1.65 -4.02
CA PHE A 202 -6.20 2.90 -4.73
C PHE A 202 -5.69 4.05 -3.84
N ILE A 203 -4.38 4.20 -3.71
CA ILE A 203 -3.80 5.22 -2.82
C ILE A 203 -2.43 5.64 -3.32
N SER A 204 -2.21 6.95 -3.41
CA SER A 204 -0.90 7.52 -3.75
C SER A 204 -0.15 7.98 -2.50
N TYR A 205 1.17 7.79 -2.49
CA TYR A 205 2.07 8.32 -1.45
C TYR A 205 2.81 9.60 -1.88
N TRP A 206 2.46 10.16 -3.05
CA TRP A 206 2.90 11.50 -3.43
C TRP A 206 2.19 12.54 -2.57
N ARG A 207 2.96 13.24 -1.72
CA ARG A 207 2.43 14.23 -0.77
C ARG A 207 3.46 15.31 -0.49
N GLU A 208 2.97 16.39 0.10
CA GLU A 208 3.80 17.43 0.69
C GLU A 208 4.19 17.01 2.13
N TRP A 209 5.41 16.49 2.30
CA TRP A 209 5.81 15.73 3.51
C TRP A 209 6.50 16.56 4.59
N PHE A 210 7.20 17.65 4.24
CA PHE A 210 8.15 18.27 5.16
C PHE A 210 7.53 19.46 5.90
N VAL A 211 7.32 20.57 5.19
CA VAL A 211 6.90 21.82 5.82
C VAL A 211 5.45 22.11 5.42
N PRO A 212 4.55 22.39 6.37
CA PRO A 212 3.21 22.86 6.05
C PRO A 212 3.26 24.04 5.09
N ASP A 213 2.43 24.00 4.06
CA ASP A 213 2.30 25.04 3.03
C ASP A 213 3.54 25.22 2.10
N PHE A 214 4.54 24.33 2.18
CA PHE A 214 5.64 24.31 1.23
C PHE A 214 5.35 23.33 0.08
N PRO A 215 5.52 23.75 -1.19
CA PRO A 215 5.30 22.86 -2.33
C PRO A 215 6.47 21.85 -2.47
N ASP A 216 6.35 20.68 -1.84
CA ASP A 216 7.36 19.60 -1.86
C ASP A 216 6.76 18.22 -2.20
N LEU A 217 5.93 18.13 -3.24
CA LEU A 217 5.33 16.86 -3.65
C LEU A 217 6.40 15.79 -3.97
N THR A 218 6.54 14.83 -3.06
CA THR A 218 7.49 13.71 -3.17
C THR A 218 6.82 12.39 -2.79
N PRO A 219 7.35 11.23 -3.22
CA PRO A 219 6.95 9.95 -2.65
C PRO A 219 7.31 9.88 -1.16
N TYR A 220 6.96 8.80 -0.47
CA TYR A 220 7.24 8.70 0.96
C TYR A 220 8.75 8.61 1.26
N PRO A 221 9.34 9.50 2.10
CA PRO A 221 10.74 9.41 2.49
C PRO A 221 10.97 8.25 3.46
N GLU A 222 11.86 7.33 3.09
CA GLU A 222 12.21 6.15 3.87
C GLU A 222 13.51 6.33 4.66
N PHE A 223 13.51 5.75 5.86
CA PHE A 223 14.68 5.72 6.75
C PHE A 223 14.94 4.31 7.27
N LEU A 224 16.21 3.95 7.53
CA LEU A 224 16.61 2.61 7.98
C LEU A 224 15.86 2.16 9.24
N VAL A 225 15.61 3.10 10.16
CA VAL A 225 14.80 2.91 11.37
C VAL A 225 13.83 4.09 11.41
N ASP A 226 12.56 3.82 11.73
CA ASP A 226 11.58 4.90 11.89
C ASP A 226 12.00 5.82 13.03
N ASN A 227 11.95 7.12 12.76
CA ASN A 227 12.36 8.10 13.74
C ASN A 227 11.21 8.43 14.68
N THR A 228 11.32 8.01 15.94
CA THR A 228 10.36 8.38 17.00
C THR A 228 10.71 9.73 17.65
N ASP A 229 11.91 10.26 17.43
CA ASP A 229 12.39 11.54 17.99
C ASP A 229 13.09 12.35 16.88
N PRO A 230 12.44 13.40 16.33
CA PRO A 230 12.96 14.20 15.23
C PRO A 230 14.39 14.75 15.44
N SER A 231 14.86 14.86 16.69
CA SER A 231 16.21 15.32 17.02
C SER A 231 17.31 14.26 16.85
N LYS A 232 16.95 12.98 16.67
CA LYS A 232 17.90 11.86 16.55
C LYS A 232 18.39 11.67 15.11
N PRO A 233 19.62 11.14 14.95
CA PRO A 233 20.15 10.83 13.63
C PRO A 233 19.28 9.81 12.88
N ILE A 234 19.08 10.08 11.61
CA ILE A 234 18.36 9.19 10.67
C ILE A 234 19.31 8.72 9.58
N THR A 235 19.02 7.55 9.02
CA THR A 235 19.74 7.01 7.87
C THR A 235 18.78 6.90 6.71
N TYR A 236 18.94 7.75 5.70
CA TYR A 236 18.05 7.82 4.54
C TYR A 236 18.18 6.56 3.66
N THR A 237 17.05 5.99 3.24
CA THR A 237 17.00 4.78 2.41
C THR A 237 16.28 4.98 1.08
N GLY A 238 15.87 6.20 0.74
CA GLY A 238 15.21 6.52 -0.53
C GLY A 238 13.84 7.16 -0.34
N PHE A 239 13.29 7.71 -1.41
CA PHE A 239 11.86 7.97 -1.55
C PHE A 239 11.21 6.74 -2.19
N THR A 240 10.13 6.25 -1.59
CA THR A 240 9.46 5.01 -1.99
C THR A 240 8.05 5.25 -2.51
N GLU A 241 7.76 4.57 -3.62
CA GLU A 241 6.48 4.57 -4.30
C GLU A 241 5.58 3.41 -3.82
N THR A 242 4.28 3.58 -3.94
CA THR A 242 3.29 2.49 -3.86
C THR A 242 3.12 1.81 -5.22
N ALA A 243 2.44 0.66 -5.22
CA ALA A 243 2.01 -0.01 -6.46
C ALA A 243 1.17 0.91 -7.37
N PHE A 244 0.37 1.82 -6.79
CA PHE A 244 -0.45 2.78 -7.53
C PHE A 244 0.41 3.83 -8.25
N ASP A 245 1.40 4.38 -7.55
CA ASP A 245 2.26 5.46 -8.06
C ASP A 245 3.02 5.08 -9.33
N ARG A 246 3.32 3.78 -9.50
CA ARG A 246 3.95 3.22 -10.71
C ARG A 246 3.26 3.62 -12.01
N TYR A 247 1.93 3.73 -11.96
CA TYR A 247 1.09 3.95 -13.13
C TYR A 247 0.71 5.42 -13.29
N MET A 248 1.16 6.30 -12.39
CA MET A 248 0.90 7.73 -12.50
C MET A 248 1.80 8.39 -13.53
N VAL A 249 1.23 9.32 -14.30
CA VAL A 249 1.93 10.14 -15.28
C VAL A 249 1.49 11.60 -15.17
N LEU A 250 2.39 12.52 -15.50
CA LEU A 250 2.00 13.88 -15.88
C LEU A 250 1.33 13.83 -17.25
N ASN A 251 0.16 14.46 -17.36
CA ASN A 251 -0.60 14.59 -18.59
C ASN A 251 0.01 15.67 -19.50
N THR A 252 1.23 15.43 -19.96
CA THR A 252 1.92 16.21 -20.99
C THR A 252 1.89 15.46 -22.31
N THR A 253 2.34 16.10 -23.41
CA THR A 253 2.50 15.45 -24.71
C THR A 253 3.34 14.17 -24.63
N ASP A 254 4.37 14.16 -23.78
CA ASP A 254 5.29 13.03 -23.61
C ASP A 254 4.85 12.02 -22.53
N LYS A 255 3.73 12.27 -21.84
CA LYS A 255 3.20 11.44 -20.73
C LYS A 255 4.30 11.02 -19.74
N ILE A 256 4.92 12.02 -19.10
CA ILE A 256 6.07 11.80 -18.21
C ILE A 256 5.66 10.94 -17.01
N LYS A 257 6.26 9.76 -16.85
CA LYS A 257 6.00 8.86 -15.72
C LYS A 257 6.45 9.47 -14.40
N MET A 258 5.61 9.42 -13.38
CA MET A 258 5.95 9.87 -12.03
C MET A 258 7.14 9.10 -11.46
N THR A 259 7.27 7.80 -11.77
CA THR A 259 8.47 7.01 -11.42
C THR A 259 9.78 7.59 -11.95
N THR A 260 9.80 8.15 -13.17
CA THR A 260 11.01 8.80 -13.70
C THR A 260 11.40 10.02 -12.86
N LEU A 261 10.40 10.74 -12.32
CA LEU A 261 10.61 11.90 -11.45
C LEU A 261 11.02 11.46 -10.04
N ALA A 262 10.41 10.41 -9.48
CA ALA A 262 10.83 9.80 -8.22
C ALA A 262 12.30 9.35 -8.25
N GLN A 263 12.76 8.78 -9.36
CA GLN A 263 14.17 8.42 -9.55
C GLN A 263 15.09 9.65 -9.57
N GLN A 264 14.64 10.78 -10.11
CA GLN A 264 15.41 12.02 -10.09
C GLN A 264 15.46 12.63 -8.69
N ILE A 265 14.33 12.65 -7.98
CA ILE A 265 14.22 13.10 -6.58
C ILE A 265 15.13 12.23 -5.70
N ASN A 266 15.17 10.92 -5.92
CA ASN A 266 16.05 9.98 -5.21
C ASN A 266 17.56 10.25 -5.39
N LYS A 267 17.97 11.03 -6.39
CA LYS A 267 19.38 11.44 -6.56
C LYS A 267 19.81 12.52 -5.57
N PHE A 268 18.89 13.06 -4.77
CA PHE A 268 19.17 14.03 -3.72
C PHE A 268 20.32 13.59 -2.80
N ALA A 269 20.30 12.33 -2.35
CA ALA A 269 21.28 11.77 -1.44
C ALA A 269 21.52 10.27 -1.73
N PRO A 270 22.74 9.76 -1.53
CA PRO A 270 22.98 8.33 -1.63
C PRO A 270 22.24 7.58 -0.51
N ILE A 271 21.72 6.40 -0.83
CA ILE A 271 21.17 5.46 0.15
C ILE A 271 22.22 5.17 1.23
N GLY A 272 21.80 5.20 2.50
CA GLY A 272 22.67 5.05 3.66
C GLY A 272 23.28 6.36 4.17
N LYS A 273 23.02 7.51 3.52
CA LYS A 273 23.44 8.81 4.06
C LYS A 273 22.81 9.04 5.43
N LYS A 274 23.65 9.40 6.39
CA LYS A 274 23.22 9.79 7.74
C LYS A 274 22.98 11.29 7.80
N PHE A 275 21.87 11.68 8.38
CA PHE A 275 21.57 13.07 8.72
C PHE A 275 21.49 13.21 10.24
N PRO A 276 22.00 14.30 10.83
CA PRO A 276 21.97 14.53 12.27
C PRO A 276 20.58 14.48 12.91
N SER A 277 19.54 14.89 12.17
CA SER A 277 18.15 14.96 12.60
C SER A 277 17.21 14.91 11.40
N LEU A 278 15.90 14.72 11.64
CA LEU A 278 14.89 14.85 10.58
C LEU A 278 14.89 16.27 9.97
N ILE A 279 14.97 17.29 10.82
CA ILE A 279 15.06 18.70 10.39
C ILE A 279 16.26 18.92 9.44
N SER A 280 17.43 18.38 9.78
CA SER A 280 18.62 18.54 8.92
C SER A 280 18.50 17.83 7.57
N PHE A 281 17.70 16.76 7.49
CA PHE A 281 17.37 16.09 6.24
C PHE A 281 16.43 16.95 5.40
N GLU A 282 15.37 17.49 6.02
CA GLU A 282 14.40 18.38 5.37
C GLU A 282 15.08 19.62 4.81
N GLU A 283 15.84 20.35 5.63
CA GLU A 283 16.63 21.52 5.20
C GLU A 283 17.57 21.16 4.04
N SER A 284 18.30 20.04 4.17
CA SER A 284 19.19 19.58 3.10
C SER A 284 18.43 19.27 1.80
N PHE A 285 17.22 18.70 1.89
CA PHE A 285 16.40 18.38 0.72
C PHE A 285 15.89 19.65 0.05
N LEU A 286 15.36 20.59 0.84
CA LEU A 286 14.84 21.87 0.37
C LEU A 286 15.93 22.71 -0.33
N ASP A 287 17.17 22.67 0.17
CA ASP A 287 18.33 23.32 -0.46
C ASP A 287 18.88 22.60 -1.71
N SER A 288 18.39 21.40 -2.02
CA SER A 288 18.89 20.59 -3.14
C SER A 288 18.29 21.00 -4.48
N ARG A 289 18.89 20.56 -5.59
CA ARG A 289 18.28 20.75 -6.92
C ARG A 289 17.02 19.89 -7.11
N GLN A 290 16.85 18.86 -6.30
CA GLN A 290 15.72 17.95 -6.38
C GLN A 290 14.45 18.56 -5.80
N SER A 291 14.55 19.54 -4.89
CA SER A 291 13.37 20.26 -4.37
C SER A 291 12.63 21.00 -5.48
N TYR A 292 13.32 21.56 -6.48
CA TYR A 292 12.67 22.18 -7.64
C TYR A 292 11.80 21.21 -8.46
N ILE A 293 12.14 19.91 -8.47
CA ILE A 293 11.29 18.89 -9.13
C ILE A 293 10.01 18.70 -8.30
N ALA A 294 10.15 18.58 -6.98
CA ALA A 294 9.03 18.42 -6.06
C ALA A 294 8.08 19.64 -6.08
N GLU A 295 8.63 20.85 -6.14
CA GLU A 295 7.88 22.10 -6.24
C GLU A 295 7.06 22.16 -7.54
N ASN A 296 7.67 21.87 -8.69
CA ASN A 296 6.95 21.81 -9.96
C ASN A 296 5.85 20.75 -9.96
N LEU A 297 6.06 19.64 -9.24
CA LEU A 297 5.07 18.59 -9.08
C LEU A 297 3.90 19.01 -8.19
N SER A 298 4.14 19.76 -7.11
CA SER A 298 3.07 20.38 -6.31
C SER A 298 2.19 21.28 -7.18
N TYR A 299 2.79 22.13 -8.02
CA TYR A 299 2.02 22.97 -8.95
C TYR A 299 1.24 22.15 -9.98
N ALA A 300 1.80 21.05 -10.47
CA ALA A 300 1.05 20.14 -11.32
C ALA A 300 -0.13 19.53 -10.56
N ALA A 301 0.05 19.07 -9.32
CA ALA A 301 -0.99 18.39 -8.53
C ALA A 301 -2.17 19.29 -8.13
N ILE A 302 -2.10 20.59 -8.39
CA ILE A 302 -3.18 21.56 -8.20
C ILE A 302 -3.62 22.25 -9.52
N ASN A 303 -3.14 21.75 -10.66
CA ASN A 303 -3.55 22.20 -11.98
C ASN A 303 -4.53 21.19 -12.61
N PRO A 304 -5.76 21.58 -13.01
CA PRO A 304 -6.76 20.66 -13.54
C PRO A 304 -6.24 19.74 -14.66
N TYR A 305 -6.57 18.45 -14.56
CA TYR A 305 -6.29 17.42 -15.58
C TYR A 305 -4.81 17.17 -15.88
N SER A 306 -3.93 17.57 -14.98
CA SER A 306 -2.47 17.53 -15.18
C SER A 306 -1.84 16.16 -14.87
N MET A 307 -2.58 15.25 -14.24
CA MET A 307 -2.09 13.93 -13.85
C MET A 307 -3.13 12.84 -14.14
N ASP A 308 -2.65 11.71 -14.64
CA ASP A 308 -3.46 10.53 -14.92
C ASP A 308 -2.87 9.30 -14.21
N PHE A 309 -3.72 8.35 -13.84
CA PHE A 309 -3.35 6.95 -13.72
C PHE A 309 -3.52 6.28 -15.09
N VAL A 310 -2.47 5.64 -15.61
CA VAL A 310 -2.53 4.94 -16.91
C VAL A 310 -2.62 3.44 -16.68
N THR A 311 -3.76 2.88 -17.06
CA THR A 311 -4.02 1.43 -16.94
C THR A 311 -3.18 0.61 -17.93
N ASN A 312 -3.11 -0.72 -17.73
CA ASN A 312 -2.30 -1.61 -18.57
C ASN A 312 -2.70 -1.59 -20.06
N ASP A 313 -3.96 -1.30 -20.38
CA ASP A 313 -4.43 -1.15 -21.77
C ASP A 313 -4.21 0.27 -22.33
N SER A 314 -3.44 1.10 -21.63
CA SER A 314 -3.16 2.50 -21.93
C SER A 314 -4.36 3.44 -21.81
N THR A 315 -5.46 3.03 -21.17
CA THR A 315 -6.56 3.96 -20.84
C THR A 315 -6.11 4.93 -19.74
N PRO A 316 -6.15 6.26 -19.97
CA PRO A 316 -5.90 7.26 -18.93
C PRO A 316 -7.15 7.42 -18.04
N VAL A 317 -6.92 7.45 -16.73
CA VAL A 317 -7.91 7.78 -15.70
C VAL A 317 -7.45 9.07 -15.01
N ILE A 318 -8.21 10.14 -15.19
CA ILE A 318 -7.80 11.48 -14.78
C ILE A 318 -7.89 11.59 -13.25
N LEU A 319 -6.79 12.00 -12.62
CA LEU A 319 -6.70 12.16 -11.16
C LEU A 319 -7.19 13.54 -10.72
N GLU A 320 -7.62 13.64 -9.46
CA GLU A 320 -8.04 14.89 -8.85
C GLU A 320 -6.84 15.82 -8.65
N THR A 321 -6.78 16.89 -9.44
CA THR A 321 -5.72 17.91 -9.40
C THR A 321 -6.29 19.33 -9.39
N LYS A 322 -7.51 19.54 -8.91
CA LYS A 322 -8.20 20.84 -8.88
C LYS A 322 -8.33 21.43 -7.48
N ILE A 323 -8.01 20.66 -6.45
CA ILE A 323 -8.05 21.12 -5.05
C ILE A 323 -6.88 22.07 -4.79
N ILE A 324 -7.18 23.28 -4.32
CA ILE A 324 -6.21 24.33 -3.97
C ILE A 324 -6.50 24.82 -2.54
N PRO A 325 -5.51 24.81 -1.62
CA PRO A 325 -4.17 24.23 -1.76
C PRO A 325 -4.22 22.69 -1.91
N PHE A 326 -3.07 22.08 -2.21
CA PHE A 326 -2.97 20.61 -2.29
C PHE A 326 -3.53 19.97 -1.01
N ASN A 327 -4.44 19.00 -1.18
CA ASN A 327 -5.02 18.30 -0.06
C ASN A 327 -4.48 16.86 -0.04
N PRO A 328 -3.59 16.49 0.90
CA PRO A 328 -2.98 15.17 0.90
C PRO A 328 -4.01 14.04 1.06
N GLY A 329 -5.16 14.29 1.67
CA GLY A 329 -6.24 13.30 1.79
C GLY A 329 -7.04 13.10 0.50
N SER A 330 -6.93 14.00 -0.48
CA SER A 330 -7.83 14.02 -1.64
C SER A 330 -7.10 14.16 -2.98
N SER A 331 -6.21 15.14 -3.12
CA SER A 331 -5.42 15.38 -4.32
C SER A 331 -4.61 14.15 -4.70
N VAL A 332 -4.57 13.83 -6.00
CA VAL A 332 -3.86 12.71 -6.65
C VAL A 332 -4.16 11.28 -6.16
N THR A 333 -4.91 11.14 -5.07
CA THR A 333 -5.38 9.85 -4.54
C THR A 333 -6.85 9.55 -4.83
N HIS A 334 -7.51 10.43 -5.60
CA HIS A 334 -8.87 10.32 -6.10
C HIS A 334 -8.90 10.57 -7.61
N VAL A 335 -10.01 10.20 -8.25
CA VAL A 335 -10.29 10.62 -9.63
C VAL A 335 -10.96 11.98 -9.67
N ASP A 336 -10.81 12.68 -10.79
CA ASP A 336 -11.37 14.01 -10.99
C ASP A 336 -12.91 14.02 -10.88
N THR A 337 -13.48 15.11 -10.35
CA THR A 337 -14.94 15.25 -10.20
C THR A 337 -15.74 15.17 -11.51
N LEU A 338 -15.12 15.20 -12.69
CA LEU A 338 -15.77 14.90 -13.97
C LEU A 338 -16.44 13.52 -13.99
N TYR A 339 -15.96 12.57 -13.18
CA TYR A 339 -16.52 11.22 -13.09
C TYR A 339 -17.77 11.12 -12.20
N MET A 340 -18.13 12.18 -11.46
CA MET A 340 -19.20 12.18 -10.45
C MET A 340 -20.57 11.74 -11.00
N ASN A 341 -20.86 12.05 -12.26
CA ASN A 341 -22.10 11.69 -12.95
C ASN A 341 -21.89 10.59 -14.00
N THR A 342 -20.93 9.70 -13.75
CA THR A 342 -20.60 8.56 -14.63
C THR A 342 -20.60 7.26 -13.83
N SER A 343 -20.45 6.12 -14.49
CA SER A 343 -20.32 4.83 -13.78
C SER A 343 -19.07 4.73 -12.89
N ASP A 344 -18.09 5.64 -13.04
CA ASP A 344 -16.84 5.69 -12.26
C ASP A 344 -16.85 6.76 -11.15
N PHE A 345 -18.04 7.07 -10.62
CA PHE A 345 -18.21 8.09 -9.59
C PHE A 345 -17.55 7.75 -8.24
N LEU A 346 -17.35 6.46 -7.95
CA LEU A 346 -17.07 5.99 -6.60
C LEU A 346 -15.81 6.63 -6.00
N MET A 347 -14.73 6.76 -6.77
CA MET A 347 -13.43 7.28 -6.27
C MET A 347 -13.26 8.79 -6.46
N VAL A 348 -14.35 9.54 -6.67
CA VAL A 348 -14.32 11.01 -6.56
C VAL A 348 -14.25 11.38 -5.08
N TYR A 349 -13.47 12.41 -4.72
CA TYR A 349 -13.26 12.80 -3.32
C TYR A 349 -14.51 13.36 -2.60
N VAL A 350 -15.58 13.63 -3.35
CA VAL A 350 -16.83 14.21 -2.84
C VAL A 350 -17.93 13.16 -2.86
N ALA A 351 -18.42 12.79 -1.67
CA ALA A 351 -19.62 11.99 -1.53
C ALA A 351 -20.88 12.82 -1.88
N GLN A 352 -21.86 12.20 -2.56
CA GLN A 352 -23.14 12.80 -2.89
C GLN A 352 -24.14 12.57 -1.74
N PRO A 353 -24.63 13.62 -1.06
CA PRO A 353 -25.66 13.49 -0.05
C PRO A 353 -27.05 13.36 -0.68
N GLY A 354 -28.01 12.82 0.08
CA GLY A 354 -29.42 12.79 -0.30
C GLY A 354 -29.78 11.76 -1.37
N ILE A 355 -28.89 10.83 -1.68
CA ILE A 355 -29.10 9.78 -2.68
C ILE A 355 -28.44 8.48 -2.21
N THR A 356 -29.14 7.35 -2.36
CA THR A 356 -28.60 6.05 -1.98
C THR A 356 -27.54 5.57 -2.98
N LEU A 357 -26.64 4.68 -2.56
CA LEU A 357 -25.64 4.11 -3.46
C LEU A 357 -26.30 3.43 -4.68
N ASP A 358 -27.36 2.66 -4.43
CA ASP A 358 -28.09 1.93 -5.47
C ASP A 358 -28.76 2.91 -6.47
N ASP A 359 -29.29 4.05 -6.00
CA ASP A 359 -29.85 5.09 -6.87
C ASP A 359 -28.78 5.82 -7.69
N ILE A 360 -27.59 6.09 -7.14
CA ILE A 360 -26.47 6.65 -7.91
C ILE A 360 -26.07 5.70 -9.04
N ILE A 361 -25.97 4.39 -8.74
CA ILE A 361 -25.64 3.36 -9.74
C ILE A 361 -26.67 3.37 -10.88
N ILE A 362 -27.97 3.36 -10.56
CA ILE A 362 -29.04 3.39 -11.55
C ILE A 362 -28.98 4.68 -12.39
N LYS A 363 -28.85 5.84 -11.73
CA LYS A 363 -28.77 7.15 -12.37
C LYS A 363 -27.59 7.24 -13.34
N ASN A 364 -26.45 6.63 -13.00
CA ASN A 364 -25.22 6.67 -13.77
C ASN A 364 -25.09 5.51 -14.77
N GLY A 365 -26.21 4.93 -15.21
CA GLY A 365 -26.27 3.97 -16.33
C GLY A 365 -26.24 2.51 -15.93
N ASN A 366 -26.28 2.18 -14.64
CA ASN A 366 -26.38 0.82 -14.10
C ASN A 366 -25.33 -0.14 -14.68
N ALA A 367 -24.06 0.27 -14.63
CA ALA A 367 -22.94 -0.54 -15.10
C ALA A 367 -22.90 -1.90 -14.39
N SER A 368 -22.41 -2.95 -15.06
CA SER A 368 -22.39 -4.32 -14.52
C SER A 368 -21.58 -4.48 -13.23
N GLY A 369 -20.59 -3.62 -13.00
CA GLY A 369 -19.81 -3.57 -11.75
C GLY A 369 -20.48 -2.76 -10.63
N GLY A 370 -21.68 -2.24 -10.86
CA GLY A 370 -22.41 -1.40 -9.90
C GLY A 370 -21.63 -0.13 -9.58
N ALA A 371 -21.22 0.02 -8.32
CA ALA A 371 -20.38 1.13 -7.88
C ALA A 371 -18.93 1.03 -8.36
N ILE A 372 -18.47 -0.20 -8.68
CA ILE A 372 -17.12 -0.41 -9.22
C ILE A 372 -17.19 -0.26 -10.74
N GLY A 373 -17.08 0.99 -11.19
CA GLY A 373 -17.16 1.34 -12.61
C GLY A 373 -16.08 0.67 -13.48
N PRO A 374 -16.22 0.79 -14.82
CA PRO A 374 -15.28 0.17 -15.76
C PRO A 374 -13.85 0.71 -15.62
N TYR A 375 -13.64 2.01 -15.39
CA TYR A 375 -12.29 2.52 -15.17
C TYR A 375 -11.72 2.11 -13.82
N LEU A 376 -12.52 2.14 -12.75
CA LEU A 376 -12.07 1.64 -11.46
C LEU A 376 -11.71 0.14 -11.52
N THR A 377 -12.50 -0.66 -12.24
CA THR A 377 -12.19 -2.08 -12.50
C THR A 377 -10.84 -2.22 -13.19
N LYS A 378 -10.57 -1.46 -14.26
CA LYS A 378 -9.27 -1.46 -14.96
C LYS A 378 -8.11 -1.01 -14.08
N VAL A 379 -8.33 -0.05 -13.18
CA VAL A 379 -7.30 0.36 -12.20
C VAL A 379 -6.94 -0.80 -11.29
N LEU A 380 -7.93 -1.47 -10.70
CA LEU A 380 -7.71 -2.60 -9.79
C LEU A 380 -7.06 -3.79 -10.52
N GLU A 381 -7.48 -4.07 -11.75
CA GLU A 381 -6.82 -5.05 -12.64
C GLU A 381 -5.36 -4.67 -12.94
N THR A 382 -5.10 -3.38 -13.13
CA THR A 382 -3.76 -2.85 -13.39
C THR A 382 -2.84 -3.03 -12.19
N LEU A 383 -3.36 -2.80 -10.97
CA LEU A 383 -2.63 -3.02 -9.72
C LEU A 383 -2.28 -4.50 -9.51
N GLY A 384 -3.15 -5.42 -9.93
CA GLY A 384 -2.90 -6.86 -9.81
C GLY A 384 -4.11 -7.69 -9.36
N TYR A 385 -5.29 -7.09 -9.18
CA TYR A 385 -6.49 -7.84 -8.79
C TYR A 385 -7.05 -8.64 -9.97
N THR A 386 -7.55 -9.83 -9.67
CA THR A 386 -8.18 -10.71 -10.66
C THR A 386 -9.66 -10.36 -10.81
N THR A 387 -10.16 -10.30 -12.03
CA THR A 387 -11.59 -10.07 -12.33
C THR A 387 -12.08 -11.12 -13.33
N ALA A 388 -13.36 -11.05 -13.71
CA ALA A 388 -13.86 -11.89 -14.80
C ALA A 388 -13.20 -11.60 -16.16
N ASN A 389 -12.74 -10.36 -16.38
CA ASN A 389 -12.17 -9.91 -17.65
C ASN A 389 -10.63 -9.99 -17.69
N ASN A 390 -9.98 -10.08 -16.52
CA ASN A 390 -8.54 -10.22 -16.39
C ASN A 390 -8.19 -11.32 -15.38
N LEU A 391 -8.03 -12.56 -15.88
CA LEU A 391 -7.72 -13.74 -15.07
C LEU A 391 -6.23 -13.89 -14.71
N SER A 392 -5.36 -13.10 -15.31
CA SER A 392 -3.91 -13.19 -15.12
C SER A 392 -3.29 -11.79 -15.07
N PRO A 393 -3.66 -11.00 -14.05
CA PRO A 393 -3.16 -9.64 -13.91
C PRO A 393 -1.66 -9.62 -13.61
N TYR A 394 -1.07 -8.42 -13.69
CA TYR A 394 0.34 -8.21 -13.40
C TYR A 394 0.72 -8.72 -12.00
N ARG A 395 1.91 -9.34 -11.88
CA ARG A 395 2.46 -9.78 -10.60
C ARG A 395 3.92 -9.32 -10.46
N PRO A 396 4.27 -8.55 -9.41
CA PRO A 396 5.66 -8.27 -9.07
C PRO A 396 6.34 -9.52 -8.49
N THR A 397 7.62 -9.40 -8.19
CA THR A 397 8.43 -10.48 -7.59
C THR A 397 8.88 -10.11 -6.19
N LEU A 398 9.24 -11.10 -5.37
CA LEU A 398 9.95 -10.82 -4.14
C LEU A 398 11.29 -10.13 -4.46
N PRO A 399 11.68 -9.10 -3.69
CA PRO A 399 13.01 -8.49 -3.86
C PRO A 399 14.10 -9.56 -3.79
N LYS A 400 15.01 -9.57 -4.76
CA LYS A 400 16.15 -10.49 -4.72
C LYS A 400 17.01 -10.17 -3.49
N SER A 401 17.37 -11.19 -2.73
CA SER A 401 18.34 -11.05 -1.63
C SER A 401 19.64 -10.46 -2.16
N GLY A 402 19.91 -9.17 -1.87
CA GLY A 402 21.13 -8.49 -2.35
C GLY A 402 21.09 -6.99 -2.62
N SER A 403 20.13 -6.19 -2.12
CA SER A 403 20.17 -4.72 -2.28
C SER A 403 20.25 -3.90 -1.00
N ASN A 404 20.45 -4.53 0.16
CA ASN A 404 21.08 -3.82 1.26
C ASN A 404 22.58 -3.78 0.94
N ASN A 405 23.06 -2.61 0.50
CA ASN A 405 24.49 -2.28 0.43
C ASN A 405 25.09 -2.34 1.85
N ILE A 406 25.23 -3.55 2.39
CA ILE A 406 26.08 -3.81 3.54
C ILE A 406 27.50 -3.77 2.98
N SER A 407 28.29 -2.83 3.51
CA SER A 407 29.67 -2.60 3.10
C SER A 407 30.48 -3.92 3.05
N PRO A 408 31.42 -4.07 2.10
CA PRO A 408 32.22 -5.30 1.93
C PRO A 408 33.08 -5.69 3.15
N SER A 409 33.12 -4.85 4.19
CA SER A 409 34.01 -4.99 5.34
C SER A 409 33.68 -6.17 6.26
N LEU A 410 32.44 -6.66 6.30
CA LEU A 410 32.08 -7.79 7.19
C LEU A 410 32.36 -9.17 6.56
N SER A 411 32.21 -9.28 5.24
CA SER A 411 32.55 -10.48 4.46
C SER A 411 34.06 -10.76 4.48
N MET A 412 34.88 -9.71 4.36
CA MET A 412 36.34 -9.83 4.48
C MET A 412 36.78 -10.21 5.90
N ALA A 413 36.12 -9.71 6.95
CA ALA A 413 36.48 -10.05 8.33
C ALA A 413 36.27 -11.54 8.65
N ILE A 414 35.18 -12.14 8.16
CA ILE A 414 34.89 -13.57 8.37
C ILE A 414 35.87 -14.46 7.58
N SER A 415 36.20 -14.08 6.35
CA SER A 415 37.18 -14.81 5.52
C SER A 415 38.61 -14.71 6.10
N LEU A 416 38.96 -13.57 6.70
CA LEU A 416 40.25 -13.35 7.37
C LEU A 416 40.38 -14.17 8.66
N ILE A 417 39.30 -14.31 9.45
CA ILE A 417 39.29 -15.13 10.67
C ILE A 417 39.44 -16.62 10.32
N ILE A 418 38.81 -17.09 9.24
CA ILE A 418 38.93 -18.48 8.76
C ILE A 418 40.34 -18.77 8.23
N THR A 419 40.96 -17.82 7.51
CA THR A 419 42.34 -17.99 7.02
C THR A 419 43.40 -17.87 8.12
N ILE A 420 43.19 -17.03 9.15
CA ILE A 420 44.10 -16.94 10.30
C ILE A 420 44.02 -18.22 11.16
N THR A 421 42.82 -18.76 11.39
CA THR A 421 42.66 -20.01 12.16
C THR A 421 43.20 -21.23 11.43
N LEU A 422 43.07 -21.30 10.09
CA LEU A 422 43.70 -22.34 9.28
C LEU A 422 45.23 -22.18 9.19
N SER A 423 45.77 -20.96 9.07
CA SER A 423 47.22 -20.75 8.98
C SER A 423 47.94 -20.94 10.32
N GLN A 424 47.28 -20.73 11.47
CA GLN A 424 47.81 -21.10 12.79
C GLN A 424 47.80 -22.61 13.02
N TYR A 425 46.88 -23.35 12.39
CA TYR A 425 46.87 -24.83 12.41
C TYR A 425 47.96 -25.45 11.52
N PHE A 426 48.37 -24.78 10.44
CA PHE A 426 49.42 -25.25 9.54
C PHE A 426 50.85 -24.81 9.92
N ASN A 427 51.02 -23.89 10.88
CA ASN A 427 52.33 -23.45 11.37
C ASN A 427 52.76 -24.08 12.72
N ILE A 428 52.07 -25.13 13.17
CA ILE A 428 52.47 -25.94 14.35
C ILE A 428 52.80 -27.39 13.93
N PHE A 429 53.25 -27.60 12.69
CA PHE A 429 53.81 -28.87 12.24
C PHE A 429 55.05 -28.68 11.38
#